data_AF-A0A562HCU1-F1
#
_entry.id   AF-A0A562HCU1-F1
#
_cell.length_a   1.000
_cell.length_b   1.000
_cell.length_c   1.000
_cell.angle_alpha   90.00
_cell.angle_beta   90.00
_cell.angle_gamma   90.00
#
_symmetry.space_group_name_H-M   'P 1'
#
loop_
_entity.id
_entity.type
_entity.pdbx_description
1 polymer ?
#
loop_
_entity_poly.entity_id
_entity_poly.type
_entity_poly.pdbx_seq_one_letter_code
_entity_poly.pdbx_strand_id
1 'polypeptide(L)'
;MKKDAHFYALLALSRACGFKKKSAHQLAYASQFVDDAKINLIFLHNMTPKEGLDWVENTPAFFNIATCHAYFRIATFNYEAMVNNTTAFHFVPGCEGQGFTKKLRCKEESPVILDILTEAFQEDNLIRFGMVLHSYADTFAHQGFSGMLSKVNAINNCHVKTVRSWQLIEPFSGFLKNLGGEKFEKYFDKVLPAYGHVQALDFPDLPYLVWSYEYDHSDDFRGARQRVEVDNRERYQRAFRKLKEQLEHYLTLYPHHRDQGIEFTAFDLLWEGLIFNGHDQARIKNWQQLMVRLGLFAKNDKDLWTYKDDTWLKQAFVNYDARRFHNRRVEGALCAGNFEETSWYHFILAVKWYKKKFQHYCYEHQLFFPK
;
A
#
# COMPACT_ATOMS: atom_id res chain seq x y z
N MET A 1 1.29 2.45 -4.45
CA MET A 1 2.74 2.78 -4.65
C MET A 1 3.58 1.50 -4.52
N LYS A 2 4.91 1.55 -4.75
CA LYS A 2 5.81 0.38 -4.59
C LYS A 2 6.69 0.45 -3.35
N LYS A 3 7.45 -0.63 -3.12
CA LYS A 3 8.42 -0.81 -2.03
C LYS A 3 9.45 0.31 -1.85
N ASP A 4 9.89 0.96 -2.93
CA ASP A 4 10.78 2.12 -2.81
C ASP A 4 10.11 3.31 -2.12
N ALA A 5 8.79 3.46 -2.23
CA ALA A 5 8.03 4.50 -1.53
C ALA A 5 7.52 4.01 -0.16
N HIS A 6 6.72 2.94 -0.15
CA HIS A 6 6.02 2.43 1.05
C HIS A 6 6.97 1.97 2.15
N PHE A 7 8.16 1.44 1.81
CA PHE A 7 9.21 1.17 2.79
C PHE A 7 10.28 2.27 2.80
N TYR A 8 11.03 2.41 1.71
CA TYR A 8 12.32 3.10 1.77
C TYR A 8 12.21 4.63 1.89
N ALA A 9 11.32 5.26 1.12
CA ALA A 9 11.07 6.69 1.23
C ALA A 9 10.43 7.03 2.58
N LEU A 10 9.46 6.24 3.04
CA LEU A 10 8.82 6.45 4.34
C LEU A 10 9.83 6.29 5.48
N LEU A 11 10.69 5.28 5.43
CA LEU A 11 11.77 5.07 6.40
C LEU A 11 12.73 6.26 6.46
N ALA A 12 13.18 6.75 5.30
CA ALA A 12 14.06 7.90 5.21
C ALA A 12 13.37 9.16 5.77
N LEU A 13 12.10 9.38 5.41
CA LEU A 13 11.31 10.51 5.88
C LEU A 13 11.09 10.46 7.40
N SER A 14 10.70 9.31 7.95
CA SER A 14 10.52 9.14 9.40
C SER A 14 11.82 9.42 10.15
N ARG A 15 12.98 8.96 9.66
CA ARG A 15 14.27 9.32 10.25
C ARG A 15 14.55 10.81 10.17
N ALA A 16 14.30 11.43 9.02
CA ALA A 16 14.48 12.86 8.83
C ALA A 16 13.57 13.70 9.73
N CYS A 17 12.34 13.26 10.01
CA CYS A 17 11.46 13.89 11.01
C CYS A 17 11.94 13.70 12.46
N GLY A 18 12.93 12.82 12.69
CA GLY A 18 13.54 12.60 14.01
C GLY A 18 13.02 11.36 14.75
N PHE A 19 12.35 10.39 14.10
CA PHE A 19 12.01 9.11 14.76
C PHE A 19 13.27 8.29 15.01
N LYS A 20 13.44 7.67 16.18
CA LYS A 20 14.47 6.65 16.46
C LYS A 20 14.52 5.57 15.37
N LYS A 21 15.72 5.06 15.08
CA LYS A 21 15.96 4.05 14.03
C LYS A 21 15.00 2.85 14.08
N LYS A 22 14.80 2.26 15.26
CA LYS A 22 13.88 1.11 15.44
C LYS A 22 12.42 1.50 15.21
N SER A 23 12.00 2.66 15.70
CA SER A 23 10.63 3.17 15.51
C SER A 23 10.34 3.46 14.04
N ALA A 24 11.25 4.14 13.35
CA ALA A 24 11.16 4.41 11.92
C ALA A 24 11.10 3.10 11.11
N HIS A 25 11.94 2.11 11.45
CA HIS A 25 11.92 0.80 10.81
C HIS A 25 10.58 0.08 11.00
N GLN A 26 10.08 0.00 12.23
CA GLN A 26 8.83 -0.73 12.53
C GLN A 26 7.63 -0.12 11.80
N LEU A 27 7.53 1.21 11.80
CA LEU A 27 6.49 1.94 11.07
C LEU A 27 6.58 1.72 9.56
N ALA A 28 7.78 1.88 8.97
CA ALA A 28 7.96 1.70 7.53
C ALA A 28 7.76 0.23 7.11
N TYR A 29 8.18 -0.73 7.95
CA TYR A 29 7.92 -2.14 7.73
C TYR A 29 6.40 -2.40 7.73
N ALA A 30 5.67 -1.86 8.71
CA ALA A 30 4.22 -2.00 8.78
C ALA A 30 3.53 -1.48 7.52
N SER A 31 3.94 -0.30 7.03
CA SER A 31 3.43 0.27 5.78
C SER A 31 3.65 -0.71 4.63
N GLN A 32 4.89 -1.12 4.35
CA GLN A 32 5.16 -2.05 3.24
C GLN A 32 4.49 -3.41 3.41
N PHE A 33 4.35 -3.91 4.64
CA PHE A 33 3.77 -5.22 4.88
C PHE A 33 2.28 -5.28 4.52
N VAL A 34 1.59 -4.14 4.35
CA VAL A 34 0.25 -4.07 3.75
C VAL A 34 0.23 -4.64 2.33
N ASP A 35 1.27 -4.42 1.51
CA ASP A 35 1.37 -5.01 0.16
C ASP A 35 1.73 -6.50 0.20
N ASP A 36 2.38 -6.95 1.26
CA ASP A 36 2.98 -8.29 1.34
C ASP A 36 2.10 -9.30 2.13
N ALA A 37 1.16 -8.82 2.96
CA ALA A 37 0.27 -9.66 3.77
C ALA A 37 -0.86 -10.30 2.94
N LYS A 38 -0.54 -11.49 2.39
CA LYS A 38 -1.41 -12.28 1.49
C LYS A 38 -2.15 -13.44 2.18
N ILE A 39 -1.72 -13.82 3.38
CA ILE A 39 -2.39 -14.85 4.18
C ILE A 39 -3.74 -14.31 4.60
N ASN A 40 -4.84 -15.02 4.29
CA ASN A 40 -6.20 -14.64 4.66
C ASN A 40 -6.75 -15.50 5.79
N LEU A 41 -6.30 -16.74 5.89
CA LEU A 41 -6.71 -17.71 6.91
C LEU A 41 -5.48 -18.46 7.42
N ILE A 42 -5.31 -18.51 8.74
CA ILE A 42 -4.24 -19.28 9.37
C ILE A 42 -4.73 -19.95 10.66
N PHE A 43 -4.55 -21.27 10.73
CA PHE A 43 -4.85 -22.09 11.89
C PHE A 43 -3.59 -22.27 12.75
N LEU A 44 -3.71 -21.98 14.04
CA LEU A 44 -2.64 -22.12 15.01
C LEU A 44 -2.72 -23.49 15.68
N HIS A 45 -1.58 -24.14 15.91
CA HIS A 45 -1.55 -25.52 16.41
C HIS A 45 -1.18 -25.63 17.89
N ASN A 46 -0.27 -24.78 18.38
CA ASN A 46 0.32 -24.91 19.72
C ASN A 46 -0.05 -23.76 20.68
N MET A 47 -0.81 -22.77 20.23
CA MET A 47 -1.21 -21.62 21.02
C MET A 47 -2.57 -21.07 20.56
N THR A 48 -3.33 -20.54 21.52
CA THR A 48 -4.58 -19.80 21.30
C THR A 48 -4.42 -18.42 21.95
N PRO A 49 -4.14 -17.37 21.16
CA PRO A 49 -4.03 -16.02 21.68
C PRO A 49 -5.32 -15.53 22.35
N LYS A 50 -5.17 -14.56 23.25
CA LYS A 50 -6.32 -14.00 23.99
C LYS A 50 -7.26 -13.19 23.09
N GLU A 51 -6.72 -12.59 22.03
CA GLU A 51 -7.44 -11.63 21.20
C GLU A 51 -7.31 -11.92 19.71
N GLY A 52 -8.28 -11.40 18.95
CA GLY A 52 -8.20 -11.36 17.50
C GLY A 52 -8.46 -12.68 16.79
N LEU A 53 -8.78 -13.78 17.49
CA LEU A 53 -9.20 -15.02 16.85
C LEU A 53 -10.66 -14.97 16.38
N ASP A 54 -10.93 -15.66 15.28
CA ASP A 54 -12.26 -16.00 14.77
C ASP A 54 -12.50 -17.51 14.90
N TRP A 55 -13.74 -17.92 14.63
CA TRP A 55 -14.12 -19.33 14.54
C TRP A 55 -14.40 -19.71 13.08
N VAL A 56 -13.56 -20.57 12.52
CA VAL A 56 -13.70 -21.10 11.16
C VAL A 56 -13.72 -22.62 11.24
N GLU A 57 -14.73 -23.27 10.65
CA GLU A 57 -14.86 -24.73 10.68
C GLU A 57 -14.77 -25.28 12.13
N ASN A 58 -15.39 -24.58 13.10
CA ASN A 58 -15.34 -24.86 14.55
C ASN A 58 -13.93 -24.88 15.16
N THR A 59 -12.96 -24.24 14.51
CA THR A 59 -11.57 -24.17 14.96
C THR A 59 -11.13 -22.70 15.10
N PRO A 60 -10.41 -22.32 16.17
CA PRO A 60 -9.89 -20.97 16.32
C PRO A 60 -8.83 -20.67 15.25
N ALA A 61 -8.98 -19.54 14.57
CA ALA A 61 -8.08 -19.13 13.50
C ALA A 61 -8.03 -17.61 13.37
N PHE A 62 -6.99 -17.08 12.74
CA PHE A 62 -7.06 -15.72 12.20
C PHE A 62 -7.67 -15.77 10.80
N PHE A 63 -8.82 -15.12 10.61
CA PHE A 63 -9.53 -15.06 9.33
C PHE A 63 -9.73 -13.62 8.84
N ASN A 64 -9.85 -13.47 7.52
CA ASN A 64 -9.96 -12.19 6.83
C ASN A 64 -8.80 -11.24 7.20
N ILE A 65 -7.57 -11.78 7.24
CA ILE A 65 -6.37 -11.04 7.66
C ILE A 65 -5.43 -10.63 6.51
N ALA A 66 -5.81 -10.91 5.27
CA ALA A 66 -5.08 -10.40 4.12
C ALA A 66 -5.37 -8.91 3.93
N THR A 67 -4.39 -8.15 3.46
CA THR A 67 -4.53 -6.74 3.08
C THR A 67 -4.27 -6.53 1.59
N CYS A 68 -3.56 -7.46 0.96
CA CYS A 68 -3.28 -7.45 -0.48
C CYS A 68 -3.78 -8.74 -1.17
N HIS A 69 -3.98 -8.65 -2.48
CA HIS A 69 -4.37 -9.75 -3.36
C HIS A 69 -3.29 -10.10 -4.36
N ALA A 70 -3.21 -11.38 -4.73
CA ALA A 70 -2.49 -11.79 -5.92
C ALA A 70 -3.36 -11.45 -7.15
N TYR A 71 -3.23 -10.21 -7.66
CA TYR A 71 -4.02 -9.68 -8.79
C TYR A 71 -3.96 -10.52 -10.07
N PHE A 72 -2.96 -11.41 -10.21
CA PHE A 72 -2.83 -12.34 -11.35
C PHE A 72 -3.63 -13.63 -11.21
N ARG A 73 -4.27 -13.89 -10.05
CA ARG A 73 -5.15 -15.05 -9.84
C ARG A 73 -6.60 -14.59 -9.86
N ILE A 74 -7.19 -14.52 -11.06
CA ILE A 74 -8.59 -14.08 -11.30
C ILE A 74 -9.58 -14.83 -10.38
N ALA A 75 -9.34 -16.11 -10.09
CA ALA A 75 -10.15 -16.92 -9.18
C ALA A 75 -10.18 -16.42 -7.72
N THR A 76 -9.32 -15.47 -7.34
CA THR A 76 -9.28 -14.87 -5.99
C THR A 76 -10.04 -13.54 -5.90
N PHE A 77 -10.57 -13.02 -7.02
CA PHE A 77 -11.47 -11.87 -7.03
C PHE A 77 -12.86 -12.33 -6.60
N ASN A 78 -13.13 -12.22 -5.30
CA ASN A 78 -14.49 -12.22 -4.79
C ASN A 78 -14.82 -10.83 -4.22
N TYR A 79 -16.10 -10.58 -4.02
CA TYR A 79 -16.57 -9.28 -3.57
C TYR A 79 -15.98 -8.89 -2.21
N GLU A 80 -15.97 -9.83 -1.26
CA GLU A 80 -15.42 -9.61 0.09
C GLU A 80 -13.95 -9.21 0.06
N ALA A 81 -13.15 -9.88 -0.77
CA ALA A 81 -11.76 -9.58 -1.06
C ALA A 81 -11.57 -8.15 -1.59
N MET A 82 -12.33 -7.76 -2.61
CA MET A 82 -12.23 -6.42 -3.19
C MET A 82 -12.59 -5.33 -2.18
N VAL A 83 -13.60 -5.55 -1.34
CA VAL A 83 -14.03 -4.58 -0.32
C VAL A 83 -13.03 -4.52 0.83
N ASN A 84 -12.77 -5.66 1.47
CA ASN A 84 -12.02 -5.72 2.73
C ASN A 84 -10.52 -5.55 2.55
N ASN A 85 -9.99 -5.76 1.35
CA ASN A 85 -8.54 -5.70 1.12
C ASN A 85 -8.23 -4.59 0.12
N THR A 86 -8.65 -4.73 -1.14
CA THR A 86 -8.18 -3.79 -2.15
C THR A 86 -8.75 -2.38 -1.97
N THR A 87 -10.06 -2.26 -1.78
CA THR A 87 -10.70 -0.97 -1.56
C THR A 87 -10.28 -0.37 -0.21
N ALA A 88 -10.24 -1.20 0.84
CA ALA A 88 -9.89 -0.76 2.18
C ALA A 88 -8.45 -0.20 2.29
N PHE A 89 -7.47 -0.86 1.65
CA PHE A 89 -6.05 -0.52 1.86
C PHE A 89 -5.39 0.23 0.70
N HIS A 90 -5.87 0.11 -0.53
CA HIS A 90 -5.19 0.64 -1.72
C HIS A 90 -6.00 1.66 -2.51
N PHE A 91 -7.34 1.63 -2.39
CA PHE A 91 -8.24 2.52 -3.13
C PHE A 91 -9.30 3.10 -2.20
N VAL A 92 -8.86 3.74 -1.11
CA VAL A 92 -9.80 4.27 -0.09
C VAL A 92 -10.80 5.22 -0.76
N PRO A 93 -12.12 4.95 -0.68
CA PRO A 93 -13.15 5.71 -1.37
C PRO A 93 -13.14 7.20 -0.99
N GLY A 94 -13.26 8.07 -1.98
CA GLY A 94 -13.39 9.52 -1.76
C GLY A 94 -14.76 9.95 -1.23
N CYS A 95 -15.78 9.09 -1.32
CA CYS A 95 -17.15 9.33 -0.84
C CYS A 95 -17.88 10.54 -1.48
N GLU A 96 -17.38 11.03 -2.61
CA GLU A 96 -17.97 12.14 -3.37
C GLU A 96 -18.85 11.67 -4.55
N GLY A 97 -19.85 12.48 -4.90
CA GLY A 97 -20.68 12.29 -6.08
C GLY A 97 -21.98 11.50 -5.86
N GLN A 98 -22.80 11.39 -6.91
CA GLN A 98 -24.06 10.66 -6.86
C GLN A 98 -23.84 9.17 -7.12
N GLY A 99 -24.46 8.33 -6.29
CA GLY A 99 -24.42 6.88 -6.44
C GLY A 99 -23.17 6.19 -5.89
N PHE A 100 -23.32 4.89 -5.60
CA PHE A 100 -22.30 4.04 -4.99
C PHE A 100 -20.97 4.05 -5.76
N THR A 101 -21.06 3.94 -7.08
CA THR A 101 -19.91 3.77 -7.96
C THR A 101 -18.98 4.98 -8.02
N LYS A 102 -19.53 6.21 -7.94
CA LYS A 102 -18.71 7.43 -7.94
C LYS A 102 -18.08 7.67 -6.58
N LYS A 103 -18.82 7.42 -5.50
CA LYS A 103 -18.31 7.47 -4.13
C LYS A 103 -17.11 6.54 -3.90
N LEU A 104 -17.08 5.40 -4.59
CA LEU A 104 -15.96 4.45 -4.56
C LEU A 104 -14.65 4.98 -5.16
N ARG A 105 -14.69 6.01 -6.00
CA ARG A 105 -13.48 6.55 -6.62
C ARG A 105 -12.58 7.13 -5.56
N CYS A 106 -11.35 6.64 -5.52
CA CYS A 106 -10.32 7.12 -4.64
C CYS A 106 -10.01 8.59 -4.96
N LYS A 107 -9.88 9.38 -3.91
CA LYS A 107 -9.53 10.79 -3.93
C LYS A 107 -8.37 10.99 -2.97
N GLU A 108 -7.57 12.00 -3.24
CA GLU A 108 -6.55 12.43 -2.30
C GLU A 108 -7.19 12.81 -0.97
N GLU A 109 -6.60 12.35 0.14
CA GLU A 109 -7.08 12.63 1.49
C GLU A 109 -8.59 12.33 1.66
N SER A 110 -9.03 11.19 1.11
CA SER A 110 -10.39 10.68 1.27
C SER A 110 -10.88 10.82 2.73
N PRO A 111 -12.13 11.23 2.97
CA PRO A 111 -12.61 11.49 4.33
C PRO A 111 -12.53 10.24 5.22
N VAL A 112 -12.77 9.06 4.65
CA VAL A 112 -12.60 7.76 5.34
C VAL A 112 -11.17 7.56 5.85
N ILE A 113 -10.13 7.90 5.08
CA ILE A 113 -8.74 7.69 5.55
C ILE A 113 -8.34 8.72 6.60
N LEU A 114 -8.84 9.96 6.51
CA LEU A 114 -8.57 11.02 7.48
C LEU A 114 -9.16 10.70 8.86
N ASP A 115 -10.35 10.11 8.89
CA ASP A 115 -10.97 9.66 10.14
C ASP A 115 -10.20 8.50 10.78
N ILE A 116 -9.80 7.50 9.98
CA ILE A 116 -8.98 6.38 10.47
C ILE A 116 -7.61 6.86 10.96
N LEU A 117 -7.01 7.84 10.28
CA LEU A 117 -5.75 8.48 10.69
C LEU A 117 -5.90 9.21 12.03
N THR A 118 -7.02 9.92 12.22
CA THR A 118 -7.35 10.55 13.51
C THR A 118 -7.43 9.52 14.64
N GLU A 119 -8.03 8.36 14.39
CA GLU A 119 -8.04 7.27 15.37
C GLU A 119 -6.66 6.65 15.61
N ALA A 120 -5.82 6.54 14.57
CA ALA A 120 -4.46 6.02 14.72
C ALA A 120 -3.58 6.89 15.63
N PHE A 121 -3.89 8.20 15.76
CA PHE A 121 -3.21 9.11 16.67
C PHE A 121 -3.63 8.95 18.14
N GLN A 122 -4.66 8.15 18.45
CA GLN A 122 -5.13 7.99 19.84
C GLN A 122 -4.31 6.98 20.64
N GLU A 123 -3.57 6.09 19.96
CA GLU A 123 -2.75 5.07 20.61
C GLU A 123 -1.29 5.12 20.14
N ASP A 124 -0.39 4.83 21.08
CA ASP A 124 1.04 4.67 20.83
C ASP A 124 1.31 3.32 20.11
N ASN A 125 0.91 3.24 18.85
CA ASN A 125 1.01 2.04 18.04
C ASN A 125 1.59 2.31 16.65
N LEU A 126 2.91 2.20 16.53
CA LEU A 126 3.64 2.41 15.27
C LEU A 126 3.20 1.47 14.14
N ILE A 127 2.72 0.26 14.46
CA ILE A 127 2.26 -0.70 13.45
C ILE A 127 0.92 -0.26 12.85
N ARG A 128 -0.03 0.15 13.69
CA ARG A 128 -1.30 0.75 13.22
C ARG A 128 -1.03 2.03 12.45
N PHE A 129 -0.19 2.90 12.97
CA PHE A 129 0.13 4.16 12.31
C PHE A 129 0.78 3.92 10.94
N GLY A 130 1.80 3.07 10.83
CA GLY A 130 2.42 2.72 9.56
C GLY A 130 1.46 2.08 8.54
N MET A 131 0.55 1.22 9.00
CA MET A 131 -0.51 0.65 8.15
C MET A 131 -1.46 1.73 7.61
N VAL A 132 -1.81 2.73 8.41
CA VAL A 132 -2.67 3.83 7.96
C VAL A 132 -1.93 4.76 7.00
N LEU A 133 -0.64 5.04 7.25
CA LEU A 133 0.18 5.84 6.34
C LEU A 133 0.33 5.21 4.95
N HIS A 134 0.35 3.87 4.85
CA HIS A 134 0.26 3.15 3.58
C HIS A 134 -0.98 3.57 2.78
N SER A 135 -2.16 3.33 3.37
CA SER A 135 -3.43 3.60 2.71
C SER A 135 -3.62 5.09 2.41
N TYR A 136 -3.13 5.95 3.31
CA TYR A 136 -3.10 7.40 3.14
C TYR A 136 -2.25 7.79 1.92
N ALA A 137 -1.04 7.25 1.77
CA ALA A 137 -0.18 7.53 0.62
C ALA A 137 -0.83 7.06 -0.69
N ASP A 138 -1.44 5.87 -0.67
CA ASP A 138 -2.13 5.30 -1.83
C ASP A 138 -3.32 6.17 -2.31
N THR A 139 -3.91 6.99 -1.43
CA THR A 139 -4.94 7.97 -1.85
C THR A 139 -4.44 9.01 -2.86
N PHE A 140 -3.15 9.31 -2.85
CA PHE A 140 -2.54 10.24 -3.80
C PHE A 140 -2.20 9.56 -5.12
N ALA A 141 -1.71 8.32 -5.09
CA ALA A 141 -1.27 7.60 -6.28
C ALA A 141 -2.48 7.15 -7.12
N HIS A 142 -3.49 6.59 -6.48
CA HIS A 142 -4.60 5.88 -7.14
C HIS A 142 -5.86 6.74 -7.36
N GLN A 143 -5.73 8.07 -7.34
CA GLN A 143 -6.84 8.99 -7.60
C GLN A 143 -7.56 8.65 -8.90
N GLY A 144 -8.90 8.64 -8.83
CA GLY A 144 -9.78 8.36 -9.97
C GLY A 144 -10.06 6.87 -10.22
N PHE A 145 -9.33 5.95 -9.58
CA PHE A 145 -9.59 4.51 -9.60
C PHE A 145 -10.44 4.09 -8.40
N SER A 146 -11.04 2.89 -8.45
CA SER A 146 -11.62 2.26 -7.26
C SER A 146 -11.19 0.79 -7.16
N GLY A 147 -11.22 0.25 -5.95
CA GLY A 147 -10.77 -1.12 -5.66
C GLY A 147 -11.74 -2.21 -6.12
N MET A 148 -12.82 -1.85 -6.81
CA MET A 148 -13.88 -2.74 -7.27
C MET A 148 -13.77 -3.06 -8.76
N LEU A 149 -14.22 -4.25 -9.16
CA LEU A 149 -14.44 -4.57 -10.58
C LEU A 149 -15.66 -3.79 -11.07
N SER A 150 -15.44 -2.79 -11.92
CA SER A 150 -16.52 -1.97 -12.47
C SER A 150 -16.15 -1.35 -13.80
N LYS A 151 -17.11 -1.29 -14.71
CA LYS A 151 -16.95 -0.61 -16.00
C LYS A 151 -16.61 0.88 -15.85
N VAL A 152 -16.94 1.54 -14.73
CA VAL A 152 -16.55 2.96 -14.50
C VAL A 152 -15.05 3.15 -14.25
N ASN A 153 -14.35 2.07 -13.90
CA ASN A 153 -12.92 2.10 -13.70
C ASN A 153 -12.20 1.81 -15.01
N ALA A 154 -12.91 1.49 -16.09
CA ALA A 154 -12.29 1.20 -17.37
C ALA A 154 -11.60 2.45 -17.91
N ILE A 155 -10.31 2.31 -18.20
CA ILE A 155 -9.50 3.36 -18.82
C ILE A 155 -9.09 2.97 -20.24
N ASN A 156 -8.92 3.98 -21.08
CA ASN A 156 -8.51 3.84 -22.48
C ASN A 156 -7.37 4.80 -22.83
N ASN A 157 -6.75 4.61 -24.00
CA ASN A 157 -5.78 5.54 -24.60
C ASN A 157 -4.68 5.96 -23.62
N CYS A 158 -4.04 4.96 -22.99
CA CYS A 158 -2.96 5.21 -22.05
C CYS A 158 -1.69 5.65 -22.80
N HIS A 159 -1.17 6.82 -22.45
CA HIS A 159 0.04 7.38 -23.08
C HIS A 159 1.03 7.85 -22.03
N VAL A 160 2.31 7.49 -22.20
CA VAL A 160 3.41 7.97 -21.37
C VAL A 160 4.08 9.16 -22.03
N LYS A 161 4.27 10.26 -21.28
CA LYS A 161 4.88 11.51 -21.78
C LYS A 161 6.37 11.64 -21.46
N THR A 162 6.83 11.18 -20.29
CA THR A 162 8.20 11.48 -19.80
C THR A 162 9.31 10.58 -20.35
N VAL A 163 9.09 9.82 -21.42
CA VAL A 163 10.10 8.86 -21.87
C VAL A 163 10.93 9.41 -23.02
N ARG A 164 12.16 9.87 -22.70
CA ARG A 164 13.28 10.00 -23.65
C ARG A 164 14.04 8.68 -23.90
N SER A 165 13.75 7.62 -23.15
CA SER A 165 14.50 6.35 -23.21
C SER A 165 13.59 5.14 -22.98
N TRP A 166 12.71 4.83 -23.93
CA TRP A 166 11.94 3.58 -23.92
C TRP A 166 12.83 2.38 -24.29
N GLN A 167 14.08 2.63 -24.71
CA GLN A 167 15.04 1.64 -25.18
C GLN A 167 15.78 0.88 -24.06
N LEU A 168 15.61 1.26 -22.79
CA LEU A 168 16.34 0.64 -21.66
C LEU A 168 15.42 -0.03 -20.62
N ILE A 169 14.13 -0.17 -20.91
CA ILE A 169 13.19 -0.91 -20.07
C ILE A 169 13.13 -2.35 -20.57
N GLU A 170 13.86 -3.27 -19.92
CA GLU A 170 13.69 -4.72 -20.09
C GLU A 170 13.17 -5.34 -18.77
N PRO A 171 12.40 -6.44 -18.81
CA PRO A 171 11.08 -6.54 -19.41
C PRO A 171 10.06 -6.98 -18.34
N PHE A 172 9.03 -6.16 -18.05
CA PHE A 172 7.78 -6.75 -17.61
C PHE A 172 7.05 -7.27 -18.86
N SER A 173 7.13 -8.59 -19.00
CA SER A 173 6.56 -9.47 -20.01
C SER A 173 7.37 -9.62 -21.33
N GLY A 174 7.83 -10.85 -21.57
CA GLY A 174 8.13 -11.34 -22.93
C GLY A 174 6.91 -11.31 -23.88
N PHE A 175 5.76 -10.83 -23.39
CA PHE A 175 4.54 -10.59 -24.16
C PHE A 175 4.56 -9.24 -24.91
N LEU A 176 5.33 -8.26 -24.41
CA LEU A 176 5.33 -6.87 -24.89
C LEU A 176 6.34 -6.57 -26.00
N LYS A 177 7.34 -7.43 -26.23
CA LYS A 177 8.41 -7.17 -27.23
C LYS A 177 7.95 -7.20 -28.69
N ASN A 178 6.78 -7.78 -29.01
CA ASN A 178 6.34 -8.03 -30.39
C ASN A 178 5.07 -7.29 -30.84
N LEU A 179 4.52 -6.40 -30.01
CA LEU A 179 3.28 -5.71 -30.35
C LEU A 179 3.53 -4.21 -30.46
N GLY A 180 3.63 -3.73 -31.71
CA GLY A 180 3.53 -2.30 -32.00
C GLY A 180 2.26 -1.72 -31.37
N GLY A 181 2.33 -0.46 -30.92
CA GLY A 181 1.37 0.18 -30.01
C GLY A 181 -0.11 -0.02 -30.35
N GLU A 182 -0.47 -0.12 -31.64
CA GLU A 182 -1.86 -0.33 -32.07
C GLU A 182 -2.41 -1.76 -31.85
N LYS A 183 -1.53 -2.79 -31.78
CA LYS A 183 -1.97 -4.17 -31.51
C LYS A 183 -2.05 -4.47 -30.01
N PHE A 184 -1.42 -3.64 -29.17
CA PHE A 184 -1.45 -3.77 -27.72
C PHE A 184 -2.85 -3.44 -27.17
N GLU A 185 -3.48 -2.36 -27.64
CA GLU A 185 -4.85 -1.96 -27.27
C GLU A 185 -5.89 -3.03 -27.62
N LYS A 186 -5.80 -3.61 -28.82
CA LYS A 186 -6.79 -4.59 -29.32
C LYS A 186 -6.79 -5.94 -28.59
N TYR A 187 -5.63 -6.37 -28.07
CA TYR A 187 -5.51 -7.67 -27.39
C TYR A 187 -5.83 -7.58 -25.89
N PHE A 188 -5.55 -6.44 -25.27
CA PHE A 188 -5.76 -6.22 -23.84
C PHE A 188 -7.20 -5.85 -23.47
N ASP A 189 -7.91 -5.11 -24.32
CA ASP A 189 -9.34 -4.77 -24.13
C ASP A 189 -10.27 -5.99 -24.06
N LYS A 190 -9.83 -7.17 -24.56
CA LYS A 190 -10.64 -8.41 -24.57
C LYS A 190 -10.35 -9.38 -23.42
N VAL A 191 -9.24 -9.23 -22.69
CA VAL A 191 -8.75 -10.27 -21.77
C VAL A 191 -8.59 -9.79 -20.33
N LEU A 192 -8.44 -8.48 -20.10
CA LEU A 192 -8.33 -7.95 -18.73
C LEU A 192 -9.70 -7.56 -18.14
N PRO A 193 -10.00 -7.93 -16.88
CA PRO A 193 -11.18 -7.44 -16.20
C PRO A 193 -11.19 -5.91 -16.15
N ALA A 194 -12.39 -5.30 -16.19
CA ALA A 194 -12.58 -3.85 -16.04
C ALA A 194 -12.20 -3.38 -14.62
N TYR A 195 -10.89 -3.32 -14.40
CA TYR A 195 -10.21 -3.02 -13.16
C TYR A 195 -9.14 -1.99 -13.50
N GLY A 196 -9.48 -0.71 -13.37
CA GLY A 196 -8.71 0.39 -13.97
C GLY A 196 -7.22 0.40 -13.68
N HIS A 197 -6.83 0.03 -12.46
CA HIS A 197 -5.40 -0.09 -12.10
C HIS A 197 -4.68 -1.20 -12.87
N VAL A 198 -5.32 -2.35 -13.08
CA VAL A 198 -4.76 -3.46 -13.87
C VAL A 198 -4.62 -3.06 -15.34
N GLN A 199 -5.46 -2.15 -15.84
CA GLN A 199 -5.33 -1.56 -17.18
C GLN A 199 -4.26 -0.45 -17.24
N ALA A 200 -4.02 0.25 -16.12
CA ALA A 200 -2.96 1.25 -15.98
C ALA A 200 -1.56 0.66 -15.77
N LEU A 201 -1.46 -0.68 -15.66
CA LEU A 201 -0.22 -1.40 -15.32
C LEU A 201 0.39 -0.81 -14.03
N ASP A 202 1.72 -0.61 -14.01
CA ASP A 202 2.43 0.00 -12.88
C ASP A 202 2.45 1.53 -12.97
N PHE A 203 1.74 2.17 -13.91
CA PHE A 203 1.93 3.61 -14.18
C PHE A 203 1.66 4.50 -12.96
N PRO A 204 0.57 4.34 -12.19
CA PRO A 204 0.36 5.13 -10.96
C PRO A 204 1.45 4.88 -9.89
N ASP A 205 2.14 3.75 -9.99
CA ASP A 205 3.12 3.27 -9.02
C ASP A 205 4.58 3.66 -9.36
N LEU A 206 4.79 4.44 -10.44
CA LEU A 206 6.11 4.93 -10.87
C LEU A 206 6.26 6.44 -10.57
N PRO A 207 7.04 6.85 -9.56
CA PRO A 207 7.05 8.22 -9.04
C PRO A 207 7.53 9.28 -10.04
N TYR A 208 8.32 8.90 -11.04
CA TYR A 208 8.92 9.81 -12.02
C TYR A 208 8.05 10.01 -13.28
N LEU A 209 6.92 9.29 -13.40
CA LEU A 209 6.16 9.18 -14.63
C LEU A 209 5.15 10.33 -14.78
N VAL A 210 5.10 10.92 -15.97
CA VAL A 210 3.95 11.71 -16.44
C VAL A 210 3.27 10.90 -17.53
N TRP A 211 1.97 10.70 -17.38
CA TRP A 211 1.17 9.86 -18.25
C TRP A 211 -0.25 10.41 -18.36
N SER A 212 -1.03 9.86 -19.25
CA SER A 212 -2.43 10.25 -19.41
C SER A 212 -3.27 9.06 -19.79
N TYR A 213 -4.54 9.10 -19.44
CA TYR A 213 -5.54 8.11 -19.83
C TYR A 213 -6.89 8.78 -20.00
N GLU A 214 -7.81 8.10 -20.69
CA GLU A 214 -9.20 8.50 -20.80
C GLU A 214 -10.06 7.66 -19.87
N TYR A 215 -10.98 8.30 -19.14
CA TYR A 215 -11.97 7.59 -18.34
C TYR A 215 -13.33 8.30 -18.40
N ASP A 216 -14.39 7.56 -18.07
CA ASP A 216 -15.76 8.11 -18.04
C ASP A 216 -15.99 8.86 -16.73
N HIS A 217 -16.18 10.18 -16.78
CA HIS A 217 -16.42 10.98 -15.58
C HIS A 217 -17.87 10.94 -15.10
N SER A 218 -18.81 10.40 -15.90
CA SER A 218 -20.25 10.45 -15.64
C SER A 218 -20.70 9.48 -14.53
N ASP A 219 -21.87 9.77 -13.97
CA ASP A 219 -22.47 9.02 -12.85
C ASP A 219 -23.30 7.82 -13.38
N ASP A 220 -23.55 7.79 -14.69
CA ASP A 220 -24.52 6.94 -15.36
C ASP A 220 -23.99 6.30 -16.67
N PHE A 221 -22.66 6.24 -16.84
CA PHE A 221 -22.01 5.55 -17.95
C PHE A 221 -22.40 6.07 -19.35
N ARG A 222 -22.62 7.39 -19.50
CA ARG A 222 -22.96 7.98 -20.81
C ARG A 222 -21.84 7.85 -21.85
N GLY A 223 -20.66 7.33 -21.47
CA GLY A 223 -19.52 7.22 -22.37
C GLY A 223 -18.84 8.57 -22.59
N ALA A 224 -19.07 9.55 -21.72
CA ALA A 224 -18.48 10.87 -21.77
C ALA A 224 -17.03 10.80 -21.24
N ARG A 225 -16.17 10.16 -22.04
CA ARG A 225 -14.76 9.98 -21.70
C ARG A 225 -13.99 11.28 -21.87
N GLN A 226 -13.19 11.62 -20.87
CA GLN A 226 -12.27 12.74 -20.95
C GLN A 226 -10.87 12.25 -20.66
N ARG A 227 -9.90 12.88 -21.33
CA ARG A 227 -8.49 12.62 -21.12
C ARG A 227 -8.02 13.39 -19.89
N VAL A 228 -7.39 12.67 -18.96
CA VAL A 228 -6.71 13.25 -17.81
C VAL A 228 -5.23 12.99 -17.90
N GLU A 229 -4.45 14.02 -17.59
CA GLU A 229 -3.02 13.94 -17.42
C GLU A 229 -2.69 13.76 -15.94
N VAL A 230 -1.74 12.88 -15.67
CA VAL A 230 -1.26 12.55 -14.34
C VAL A 230 0.24 12.76 -14.30
N ASP A 231 0.66 13.68 -13.44
CA ASP A 231 2.06 13.84 -13.03
C ASP A 231 2.30 13.16 -11.68
N ASN A 232 2.92 11.98 -11.71
CA ASN A 232 3.23 11.26 -10.48
C ASN A 232 4.27 11.98 -9.64
N ARG A 233 5.14 12.82 -10.24
CA ARG A 233 6.16 13.54 -9.49
C ARG A 233 5.50 14.47 -8.49
N GLU A 234 4.48 15.21 -8.96
CA GLU A 234 3.69 16.08 -8.09
C GLU A 234 2.86 15.28 -7.09
N ARG A 235 2.17 14.21 -7.50
CA ARG A 235 1.37 13.39 -6.58
C ARG A 235 2.21 12.81 -5.44
N TYR A 236 3.36 12.23 -5.75
CA TYR A 236 4.26 11.65 -4.75
C TYR A 236 4.85 12.72 -3.84
N GLN A 237 5.33 13.85 -4.37
CA GLN A 237 5.86 14.92 -3.54
C GLN A 237 4.78 15.52 -2.61
N ARG A 238 3.55 15.71 -3.09
CA ARG A 238 2.43 16.16 -2.24
C ARG A 238 2.13 15.13 -1.15
N ALA A 239 2.02 13.85 -1.51
CA ALA A 239 1.80 12.77 -0.55
C ALA A 239 2.86 12.77 0.56
N PHE A 240 4.15 12.84 0.19
CA PHE A 240 5.24 12.75 1.17
C PHE A 240 5.44 14.02 1.99
N ARG A 241 5.08 15.21 1.48
CA ARG A 241 4.99 16.42 2.31
C ARG A 241 3.88 16.28 3.36
N LYS A 242 2.74 15.71 2.99
CA LYS A 242 1.67 15.44 3.95
C LYS A 242 2.02 14.36 4.96
N LEU A 243 2.64 13.26 4.53
CA LEU A 243 3.18 12.24 5.43
C LEU A 243 4.17 12.84 6.44
N LYS A 244 5.00 13.81 6.01
CA LYS A 244 5.90 14.53 6.91
C LYS A 244 5.12 15.22 8.04
N GLU A 245 4.05 15.95 7.71
CA GLU A 245 3.17 16.61 8.68
C GLU A 245 2.61 15.59 9.69
N GLN A 246 2.11 14.44 9.21
CA GLN A 246 1.56 13.38 10.07
C GLN A 246 2.61 12.74 10.97
N LEU A 247 3.82 12.49 10.45
CA LEU A 247 4.95 11.97 11.21
C LEU A 247 5.39 12.93 12.32
N GLU A 248 5.48 14.21 12.00
CA GLU A 248 5.83 15.25 12.99
C GLU A 248 4.75 15.36 14.07
N HIS A 249 3.47 15.33 13.69
CA HIS A 249 2.37 15.32 14.63
C HIS A 249 2.43 14.10 15.57
N TYR A 250 2.66 12.91 15.04
CA TYR A 250 2.80 11.70 15.85
C TYR A 250 3.92 11.84 16.90
N LEU A 251 5.06 12.45 16.54
CA LEU A 251 6.15 12.71 17.50
C LEU A 251 5.81 13.78 18.55
N THR A 252 4.84 14.66 18.30
CA THR A 252 4.34 15.58 19.34
C THR A 252 3.52 14.84 20.39
N LEU A 253 2.76 13.82 19.98
CA LEU A 253 1.95 12.99 20.85
C LEU A 253 2.79 11.96 21.62
N TYR A 254 3.78 11.37 20.94
CA TYR A 254 4.61 10.28 21.47
C TYR A 254 6.11 10.62 21.40
N PRO A 255 6.58 11.62 22.20
CA PRO A 255 7.94 12.15 22.11
C PRO A 255 9.03 11.13 22.50
N HIS A 256 8.68 10.03 23.17
CA HIS A 256 9.63 8.97 23.51
C HIS A 256 10.14 8.21 22.26
N HIS A 257 9.49 8.35 21.10
CA HIS A 257 9.99 7.89 19.81
C HIS A 257 10.99 8.85 19.15
N ARG A 258 11.17 10.07 19.67
CA ARG A 258 12.10 11.06 19.12
C ARG A 258 13.55 10.69 19.40
N ASP A 259 14.38 10.84 18.39
CA ASP A 259 15.83 10.75 18.45
C ASP A 259 16.40 12.17 18.60
N GLN A 260 16.86 12.50 19.80
CA GLN A 260 17.41 13.83 20.10
C GLN A 260 18.72 14.12 19.36
N GLY A 261 19.34 13.10 18.75
CA GLY A 261 20.57 13.25 17.98
C GLY A 261 20.36 13.60 16.50
N ILE A 262 19.10 13.71 16.04
CA ILE A 262 18.80 14.11 14.65
C ILE A 262 18.19 15.51 14.62
N GLU A 263 18.89 16.39 13.90
CA GLU A 263 18.36 17.64 13.38
C GLU A 263 18.57 17.64 11.86
N PHE A 264 17.51 17.33 11.10
CA PHE A 264 17.58 17.23 9.64
C PHE A 264 16.75 18.32 8.99
N THR A 265 17.34 19.08 8.07
CA THR A 265 16.68 20.22 7.39
C THR A 265 16.65 20.09 5.87
N ALA A 266 17.49 19.22 5.29
CA ALA A 266 17.66 19.09 3.84
C ALA A 266 16.60 18.18 3.18
N PHE A 267 15.31 18.44 3.44
CA PHE A 267 14.19 17.63 2.91
C PHE A 267 14.13 17.61 1.38
N ASP A 268 14.63 18.65 0.70
CA ASP A 268 14.68 18.70 -0.76
C ASP A 268 15.43 17.52 -1.38
N LEU A 269 16.48 17.02 -0.70
CA LEU A 269 17.22 15.84 -1.16
C LEU A 269 16.39 14.55 -1.10
N LEU A 270 15.40 14.48 -0.19
CA LEU A 270 14.45 13.37 -0.14
C LEU A 270 13.40 13.51 -1.26
N TRP A 271 12.96 14.73 -1.55
CA TRP A 271 12.00 15.00 -2.65
C TRP A 271 12.60 14.67 -4.01
N GLU A 272 13.89 14.96 -4.22
CA GLU A 272 14.65 14.54 -5.40
C GLU A 272 14.81 13.01 -5.45
N GLY A 273 15.14 12.38 -4.32
CA GLY A 273 15.28 10.93 -4.22
C GLY A 273 13.99 10.17 -4.53
N LEU A 274 12.83 10.74 -4.17
CA LEU A 274 11.51 10.19 -4.40
C LEU A 274 11.15 10.09 -5.88
N ILE A 275 11.48 11.11 -6.67
CA ILE A 275 11.17 11.18 -8.10
C ILE A 275 12.32 10.66 -8.98
N PHE A 276 13.28 9.94 -8.39
CA PHE A 276 14.41 9.38 -9.12
C PHE A 276 13.92 8.40 -10.21
N ASN A 277 14.31 8.70 -11.46
CA ASN A 277 13.98 7.86 -12.60
C ASN A 277 14.90 6.64 -12.65
N GLY A 278 14.33 5.48 -12.37
CA GLY A 278 15.01 4.20 -12.47
C GLY A 278 14.04 3.04 -12.27
N HIS A 279 14.49 1.83 -12.62
CA HIS A 279 13.77 0.60 -12.30
C HIS A 279 13.75 0.34 -10.79
N ASP A 280 12.87 -0.56 -10.33
CA ASP A 280 12.57 -0.77 -8.90
C ASP A 280 13.83 -0.95 -8.03
N GLN A 281 14.74 -1.83 -8.45
CA GLN A 281 15.99 -2.06 -7.71
C GLN A 281 16.95 -0.86 -7.70
N ALA A 282 16.97 -0.04 -8.76
CA ALA A 282 17.78 1.18 -8.80
C ALA A 282 17.22 2.23 -7.85
N ARG A 283 15.90 2.39 -7.76
CA ARG A 283 15.25 3.32 -6.81
C ARG A 283 15.47 2.88 -5.36
N ILE A 284 15.35 1.58 -5.07
CA ILE A 284 15.71 1.03 -3.76
C ILE A 284 17.16 1.33 -3.40
N LYS A 285 18.10 1.07 -4.32
CA LYS A 285 19.53 1.34 -4.09
C LYS A 285 19.80 2.84 -3.89
N ASN A 286 19.10 3.71 -4.63
CA ASN A 286 19.17 5.15 -4.46
C ASN A 286 18.79 5.54 -3.03
N TRP A 287 17.67 5.04 -2.50
CA TRP A 287 17.27 5.31 -1.12
C TRP A 287 18.26 4.78 -0.08
N GLN A 288 18.76 3.56 -0.24
CA GLN A 288 19.75 2.98 0.66
C GLN A 288 21.03 3.82 0.72
N GLN A 289 21.52 4.27 -0.44
CA GLN A 289 22.69 5.16 -0.53
C GLN A 289 22.39 6.54 0.07
N LEU A 290 21.22 7.10 -0.22
CA LEU A 290 20.79 8.42 0.25
C LEU A 290 20.71 8.44 1.78
N MET A 291 20.06 7.46 2.41
CA MET A 291 19.93 7.36 3.86
C MET A 291 21.28 7.31 4.59
N VAL A 292 22.25 6.57 4.02
CA VAL A 292 23.61 6.51 4.59
C VAL A 292 24.38 7.80 4.36
N ARG A 293 24.30 8.36 3.14
CA ARG A 293 24.97 9.62 2.77
C ARG A 293 24.51 10.79 3.62
N LEU A 294 23.21 10.84 3.93
CA LEU A 294 22.59 11.90 4.73
C LEU A 294 22.72 11.69 6.24
N GLY A 295 23.39 10.63 6.70
CA GLY A 295 23.55 10.35 8.12
C GLY A 295 22.27 9.89 8.84
N LEU A 296 21.19 9.59 8.11
CA LEU A 296 19.94 9.07 8.69
C LEU A 296 20.15 7.68 9.30
N PHE A 297 21.05 6.89 8.70
CA PHE A 297 21.56 5.62 9.18
C PHE A 297 23.07 5.52 9.00
N ALA A 298 23.73 4.79 9.89
CA ALA A 298 25.11 4.37 9.70
C ALA A 298 25.17 3.09 8.84
N LYS A 299 26.33 2.83 8.24
CA LYS A 299 26.53 1.64 7.37
C LYS A 299 26.29 0.32 8.12
N ASN A 300 26.58 0.28 9.42
CA ASN A 300 26.36 -0.88 10.28
C ASN A 300 24.90 -1.08 10.69
N ASP A 301 24.01 -0.11 10.47
CA ASP A 301 22.56 -0.26 10.73
C ASP A 301 21.83 -1.03 9.61
N LYS A 302 22.55 -1.81 8.78
CA LYS A 302 22.01 -2.40 7.53
C LYS A 302 20.72 -3.18 7.72
N ASP A 303 20.58 -3.90 8.81
CA ASP A 303 19.37 -4.67 9.11
C ASP A 303 18.14 -3.78 9.41
N LEU A 304 18.34 -2.53 9.83
CA LEU A 304 17.26 -1.57 10.09
C LEU A 304 16.82 -0.80 8.84
N TRP A 305 17.61 -0.78 7.78
CA TRP A 305 17.22 -0.12 6.53
C TRP A 305 17.08 -1.07 5.34
N THR A 306 17.21 -2.37 5.55
CA THR A 306 16.95 -3.39 4.52
C THR A 306 15.61 -4.07 4.79
N TYR A 307 14.67 -3.96 3.85
CA TYR A 307 13.42 -4.69 3.93
C TYR A 307 13.59 -6.17 3.57
N LYS A 308 13.02 -7.05 4.39
CA LYS A 308 12.89 -8.49 4.14
C LYS A 308 11.46 -8.88 4.50
N ASP A 309 10.67 -9.27 3.50
CA ASP A 309 9.23 -9.54 3.59
C ASP A 309 8.84 -10.62 4.63
N ASP A 310 9.73 -11.58 4.86
CA ASP A 310 9.49 -12.72 5.75
C ASP A 310 9.90 -12.51 7.22
N THR A 311 10.46 -11.35 7.59
CA THR A 311 11.02 -11.13 8.94
C THR A 311 10.00 -11.36 10.05
N TRP A 312 8.84 -10.71 9.94
CA TRP A 312 7.77 -10.82 10.95
C TRP A 312 7.18 -12.23 11.02
N LEU A 313 7.05 -12.92 9.88
CA LEU A 313 6.56 -14.31 9.84
C LEU A 313 7.54 -15.28 10.49
N LYS A 314 8.85 -15.13 10.24
CA LYS A 314 9.90 -15.96 10.88
C LYS A 314 9.98 -15.75 12.39
N GLN A 315 9.70 -14.54 12.86
CA GLN A 315 9.62 -14.24 14.30
C GLN A 315 8.39 -14.88 14.94
N ALA A 316 7.27 -14.89 14.22
CA ALA A 316 6.00 -15.39 14.73
C ALA A 316 5.87 -16.92 14.68
N PHE A 317 6.48 -17.59 13.71
CA PHE A 317 6.26 -19.01 13.47
C PHE A 317 7.55 -19.82 13.42
N VAL A 318 7.69 -20.78 14.34
CA VAL A 318 8.86 -21.68 14.46
C VAL A 318 9.00 -22.57 13.23
N ASN A 319 7.89 -22.93 12.60
CA ASN A 319 7.85 -23.75 11.38
C ASN A 319 7.59 -22.91 10.12
N TYR A 320 8.07 -21.66 10.08
CA TYR A 320 8.01 -20.85 8.87
C TYR A 320 8.63 -21.58 7.67
N ASP A 321 7.85 -21.69 6.60
CA ASP A 321 8.27 -22.21 5.30
C ASP A 321 7.67 -21.33 4.20
N ALA A 322 8.51 -20.80 3.31
CA ALA A 322 8.08 -19.85 2.30
C ALA A 322 7.01 -20.43 1.35
N ARG A 323 7.08 -21.73 1.02
CA ARG A 323 6.08 -22.36 0.13
C ARG A 323 4.73 -22.45 0.79
N ARG A 324 4.68 -22.70 2.10
CA ARG A 324 3.45 -22.77 2.88
C ARG A 324 2.89 -21.39 3.19
N PHE A 325 3.71 -20.48 3.71
CA PHE A 325 3.27 -19.17 4.20
C PHE A 325 3.05 -18.11 3.11
N HIS A 326 3.38 -18.41 1.86
CA HIS A 326 2.92 -17.60 0.72
C HIS A 326 1.52 -17.98 0.22
N ASN A 327 0.88 -19.00 0.82
CA ASN A 327 -0.50 -19.36 0.49
C ASN A 327 -1.52 -18.51 1.25
N ARG A 328 -2.71 -18.38 0.65
CA ARG A 328 -3.84 -17.65 1.24
C ARG A 328 -4.41 -18.35 2.49
N ARG A 329 -4.29 -19.68 2.56
CA ARG A 329 -4.68 -20.53 3.70
C ARG A 329 -3.43 -21.23 4.21
N VAL A 330 -3.16 -21.14 5.51
CA VAL A 330 -2.03 -21.78 6.18
C VAL A 330 -2.53 -22.69 7.28
N GLU A 331 -2.13 -23.96 7.21
CA GLU A 331 -2.49 -25.00 8.18
C GLU A 331 -1.32 -25.33 9.09
N GLY A 332 -1.62 -25.65 10.36
CA GLY A 332 -0.64 -26.16 11.32
C GLY A 332 0.50 -25.18 11.60
N ALA A 333 0.20 -23.89 11.76
CA ALA A 333 1.18 -22.90 12.12
C ALA A 333 1.61 -23.08 13.59
N LEU A 334 2.92 -23.21 13.83
CA LEU A 334 3.50 -23.34 15.16
C LEU A 334 4.02 -21.98 15.61
N CYS A 335 3.32 -21.36 16.53
CA CYS A 335 3.66 -20.08 17.13
C CYS A 335 4.96 -20.16 17.93
N ALA A 336 5.80 -19.12 17.85
CA ALA A 336 6.93 -18.92 18.74
C ALA A 336 6.47 -18.71 20.19
N GLY A 337 7.34 -18.97 21.18
CA GLY A 337 6.98 -18.86 22.60
C GLY A 337 6.53 -17.45 23.02
N ASN A 338 7.02 -16.42 22.35
CA ASN A 338 6.67 -15.01 22.55
C ASN A 338 5.71 -14.46 21.47
N PHE A 339 4.87 -15.31 20.88
CA PHE A 339 4.02 -14.97 19.73
C PHE A 339 3.22 -13.67 19.87
N GLU A 340 2.57 -13.46 21.04
CA GLU A 340 1.75 -12.27 21.30
C GLU A 340 2.57 -10.96 21.38
N GLU A 341 3.90 -11.04 21.49
CA GLU A 341 4.82 -9.89 21.47
C GLU A 341 5.40 -9.62 20.07
N THR A 342 5.11 -10.47 19.09
CA THR A 342 5.69 -10.36 17.75
C THR A 342 5.01 -9.27 16.95
N SER A 343 5.78 -8.60 16.08
CA SER A 343 5.22 -7.57 15.20
C SER A 343 4.17 -8.13 14.22
N TRP A 344 4.28 -9.40 13.83
CA TRP A 344 3.25 -10.05 13.01
C TRP A 344 1.91 -10.11 13.73
N TYR A 345 1.88 -10.57 14.99
CA TYR A 345 0.64 -10.65 15.77
C TYR A 345 0.00 -9.27 15.93
N HIS A 346 0.78 -8.25 16.30
CA HIS A 346 0.29 -6.88 16.41
C HIS A 346 -0.18 -6.31 15.07
N PHE A 347 0.45 -6.68 13.96
CA PHE A 347 -0.02 -6.32 12.62
C PHE A 347 -1.38 -6.96 12.31
N ILE A 348 -1.60 -8.22 12.65
CA ILE A 348 -2.91 -8.87 12.45
C ILE A 348 -4.01 -8.16 13.25
N LEU A 349 -3.74 -7.79 14.50
CA LEU A 349 -4.67 -7.00 15.30
C LEU A 349 -4.94 -5.62 14.66
N ALA A 350 -3.90 -4.98 14.12
CA ALA A 350 -4.04 -3.73 13.36
C ALA A 350 -4.89 -3.90 12.09
N VAL A 351 -4.75 -5.01 11.34
CA VAL A 351 -5.58 -5.29 10.16
C VAL A 351 -7.06 -5.38 10.54
N LYS A 352 -7.37 -6.12 11.60
CA LYS A 352 -8.74 -6.27 12.09
C LYS A 352 -9.34 -4.95 12.56
N TRP A 353 -8.56 -4.18 13.32
CA TRP A 353 -8.93 -2.83 13.73
C TRP A 353 -9.21 -1.96 12.50
N TYR A 354 -8.29 -1.91 11.53
CA TYR A 354 -8.41 -1.07 10.34
C TYR A 354 -9.66 -1.41 9.53
N LYS A 355 -9.92 -2.70 9.26
CA LYS A 355 -11.11 -3.15 8.52
C LYS A 355 -12.41 -2.74 9.21
N LYS A 356 -12.47 -2.83 10.54
CA LYS A 356 -13.62 -2.37 11.33
C LYS A 356 -13.81 -0.86 11.19
N LYS A 357 -12.73 -0.07 11.28
CA LYS A 357 -12.80 1.40 11.13
C LYS A 357 -13.15 1.82 9.72
N PHE A 358 -12.59 1.16 8.72
CA PHE A 358 -12.95 1.36 7.32
C PHE A 358 -14.46 1.15 7.07
N GLN A 359 -15.02 0.04 7.55
CA GLN A 359 -16.46 -0.21 7.41
C GLN A 359 -17.31 0.84 8.17
N HIS A 360 -16.89 1.20 9.38
CA HIS A 360 -17.57 2.23 10.17
C HIS A 360 -17.57 3.58 9.45
N TYR A 361 -16.43 4.08 9.00
CA TYR A 361 -16.36 5.39 8.36
C TYR A 361 -16.93 5.40 6.94
N CYS A 362 -16.89 4.28 6.21
CA CYS A 362 -17.69 4.18 4.98
C CYS A 362 -19.17 4.37 5.27
N TYR A 363 -19.69 3.78 6.34
CA TYR A 363 -21.09 3.97 6.76
C TYR A 363 -21.38 5.42 7.15
N GLU A 364 -20.53 6.07 7.95
CA GLU A 364 -20.69 7.48 8.34
C GLU A 364 -20.69 8.42 7.12
N HIS A 365 -19.87 8.12 6.11
CA HIS A 365 -19.83 8.85 4.83
C HIS A 365 -20.87 8.37 3.81
N GLN A 366 -21.89 7.64 4.26
CA GLN A 366 -23.03 7.17 3.46
C GLN A 366 -22.60 6.33 2.23
N LEU A 367 -21.55 5.53 2.38
CA LEU A 367 -21.07 4.55 1.42
C LEU A 367 -21.38 3.15 1.93
N PHE A 368 -22.45 2.56 1.40
CA PHE A 368 -22.92 1.24 1.82
C PHE A 368 -22.48 0.20 0.79
N PHE A 369 -21.61 -0.71 1.20
CA PHE A 369 -21.27 -1.89 0.41
C PHE A 369 -22.46 -2.87 0.42
N PRO A 370 -23.02 -3.23 -0.76
CA PRO A 370 -23.99 -4.31 -0.85
C PRO A 370 -23.49 -5.59 -0.17
N LYS A 371 -24.39 -6.36 0.45
CA LYS A 371 -24.05 -7.65 1.06
C LYS A 371 -24.16 -8.80 0.07
#